data_AF-A0A3G6IZA5-F1
#
_entry.id   AF-A0A3G6IZA5-F1
#
_cell.length_a   1.000
_cell.length_b   1.000
_cell.length_c   1.000
_cell.angle_alpha   90.00
_cell.angle_beta   90.00
_cell.angle_gamma   90.00
#
_symmetry.space_group_name_H-M   'P 1'
#
loop_
_entity.id
_entity.type
_entity.pdbx_description
1 polymer ?
#
loop_
_entity_poly.entity_id
_entity_poly.type
_entity_poly.pdbx_seq_one_letter_code
_entity_poly.pdbx_strand_id
1 'polypeptide(L)'
;MDQIRQAALELERAHKNLEVAVTAERARGRSWADIGRTLGVSRQAAFKRFGKINTPEGDTLMPRPVHHLQQTAQRFFTLVSEGQEDLAMAMLNPNVREELNWDVISQVWQTCLEEAGMLERFSDTFITHPQGTTAIAQAGEPEQILGTAVVVTTLEQEAGSTTGRIAFDGDDLITGILYLNPEAPLDPLPF
;
A
#
# COMPACT_ATOMS: atom_id res chain seq x y z
N MET A 1 28.59 -6.26 5.27
CA MET A 1 27.22 -5.71 5.36
C MET A 1 27.26 -4.26 4.90
N ASP A 2 26.36 -3.89 3.99
CA ASP A 2 26.39 -2.65 3.22
C ASP A 2 26.08 -1.41 4.09
N GLN A 3 26.97 -0.41 4.07
CA GLN A 3 26.83 0.83 4.84
C GLN A 3 25.55 1.60 4.48
N ILE A 4 25.07 1.48 3.24
CA ILE A 4 23.83 2.12 2.78
C ILE A 4 22.62 1.51 3.49
N ARG A 5 22.59 0.17 3.64
CA ARG A 5 21.51 -0.53 4.35
C ARG A 5 21.47 -0.15 5.83
N GLN A 6 22.63 0.01 6.46
CA GLN A 6 22.71 0.44 7.86
C GLN A 6 22.18 1.86 8.04
N ALA A 7 22.56 2.80 7.17
CA ALA A 7 22.07 4.17 7.20
C ALA A 7 20.54 4.25 6.98
N ALA A 8 19.98 3.41 6.10
CA ALA A 8 18.54 3.33 5.89
C ALA A 8 17.77 2.88 7.15
N LEU A 9 18.27 1.85 7.84
CA LEU A 9 17.69 1.37 9.10
C LEU A 9 17.77 2.41 10.21
N GLU A 10 18.87 3.16 10.29
CA GLU A 10 19.04 4.23 11.27
C GLU A 10 18.06 5.39 11.02
N LEU A 11 17.86 5.75 9.75
CA LEU A 11 16.88 6.76 9.36
C LEU A 11 15.45 6.34 9.71
N GLU A 12 15.08 5.08 9.43
CA GLU A 12 13.78 4.53 9.79
C GLU A 12 13.54 4.57 11.30
N ARG A 13 14.55 4.17 12.07
CA ARG A 13 14.49 4.20 13.54
C ARG A 13 14.39 5.62 14.08
N ALA A 14 15.12 6.56 13.50
CA ALA A 14 15.05 7.97 13.87
C ALA A 14 13.66 8.57 13.58
N HIS A 15 13.04 8.21 12.46
CA HIS A 15 11.67 8.62 12.14
C HIS A 15 10.65 8.07 13.12
N LYS A 16 10.69 6.77 13.43
CA LYS A 16 9.81 6.15 14.45
C LYS A 16 9.96 6.82 15.81
N ASN A 17 11.19 7.09 16.24
CA ASN A 17 11.46 7.78 17.50
C ASN A 17 10.86 9.19 17.53
N LEU A 18 10.94 9.93 16.41
CA LEU A 18 10.37 11.26 16.29
C LEU A 18 8.84 11.25 16.39
N GLU A 19 8.18 10.28 15.75
CA GLU A 19 6.72 10.11 15.81
C GLU A 19 6.24 9.78 17.23
N VAL A 20 6.95 8.89 17.93
CA VAL A 20 6.67 8.56 19.34
C VAL A 20 6.80 9.81 20.22
N ALA A 21 7.86 10.60 20.02
CA ALA A 21 8.08 11.83 20.78
C ALA A 21 7.00 12.89 20.52
N VAL A 22 6.62 13.11 19.26
CA VAL A 22 5.55 14.06 18.89
C VAL A 22 4.21 13.60 19.47
N THR A 23 3.90 12.30 19.43
CA THR A 23 2.68 11.73 20.00
C THR A 23 2.63 11.91 21.52
N ALA A 24 3.73 11.65 22.22
CA ALA A 24 3.84 11.86 23.67
C ALA A 24 3.64 13.34 24.05
N GLU A 25 4.22 14.27 23.30
CA GLU A 25 4.05 15.71 23.53
C GLU A 25 2.61 16.18 23.24
N ARG A 26 1.96 15.61 22.23
CA ARG A 26 0.52 15.86 21.97
C ARG A 26 -0.36 15.36 23.11
N ALA A 27 -0.07 14.18 23.68
CA ALA A 27 -0.79 13.65 24.84
C ALA A 27 -0.62 14.54 26.09
N ARG A 28 0.51 15.23 26.20
CA ARG A 28 0.78 16.25 27.23
C ARG A 28 0.14 17.61 26.95
N GLY A 29 -0.63 17.74 25.87
CA GLY A 29 -1.36 18.96 25.52
C GLY A 29 -0.55 19.99 24.72
N ARG A 30 0.67 19.67 24.26
CA ARG A 30 1.47 20.60 23.43
C ARG A 30 0.75 20.89 22.12
N SER A 31 0.69 22.16 21.71
CA SER A 31 -0.02 22.57 20.48
C SER A 31 0.77 22.23 19.21
N TRP A 32 0.08 22.11 18.08
CA TRP A 32 0.72 21.95 16.76
C TRP A 32 1.60 23.13 16.36
N ALA A 33 1.30 24.33 16.87
CA ALA A 33 2.13 25.51 16.63
C ALA A 33 3.50 25.38 17.33
N ASP A 34 3.50 24.88 18.57
CA ASP A 34 4.73 24.71 19.35
C ASP A 34 5.56 23.53 18.85
N ILE A 35 4.91 22.46 18.41
CA ILE A 35 5.58 21.32 17.75
C ILE A 35 6.22 21.77 16.43
N GLY A 36 5.48 22.49 15.58
CA GLY A 36 6.03 23.06 14.34
C GLY A 36 7.23 23.96 14.60
N ARG A 37 7.14 24.87 15.57
CA ARG A 37 8.24 25.74 15.98
C ARG A 37 9.47 24.94 16.43
N THR A 38 9.27 23.86 17.19
CA THR A 38 10.36 22.99 17.68
C THR A 38 11.04 22.22 16.54
N LEU A 39 10.28 21.84 15.52
CA LEU A 39 10.77 21.07 14.37
C LEU A 39 11.23 21.95 13.18
N GLY A 40 11.14 23.28 13.32
CA GLY A 40 11.49 24.22 12.25
C GLY A 40 10.53 24.20 11.05
N VAL A 41 9.30 23.73 11.23
CA VAL A 41 8.26 23.67 10.17
C VAL A 41 7.02 24.47 10.56
N SER A 42 6.16 24.77 9.58
CA SER A 42 4.91 25.48 9.87
C SER A 42 3.95 24.64 10.73
N ARG A 43 3.03 25.28 11.45
CA ARG A 43 1.95 24.60 12.19
C ARG A 43 1.19 23.61 11.31
N GLN A 44 0.85 24.04 10.10
CA GLN A 44 0.10 23.22 9.14
C GLN A 44 0.95 22.06 8.63
N ALA A 45 2.25 22.25 8.41
CA ALA A 45 3.17 21.17 8.04
C ALA A 45 3.35 20.16 9.17
N ALA A 46 3.45 20.60 10.43
CA ALA A 46 3.47 19.71 11.59
C ALA A 46 2.15 18.93 11.74
N PHE A 47 1.01 19.61 11.56
CA PHE A 47 -0.30 18.97 11.58
C PHE A 47 -0.48 17.98 10.42
N LYS A 48 -0.03 18.30 9.20
CA LYS A 48 -0.09 17.37 8.07
C LYS A 48 0.82 16.15 8.29
N ARG A 49 1.99 16.35 8.89
CA ARG A 49 3.01 15.31 9.08
C ARG A 49 2.72 14.37 10.25
N PHE A 50 2.13 14.88 11.33
CA PHE A 50 1.95 14.12 12.58
C PHE A 50 0.52 14.20 13.14
N GLY A 51 -0.33 15.03 12.56
CA GLY A 51 -1.71 15.20 13.00
C GLY A 51 -2.55 14.01 12.59
N LYS A 52 -3.37 13.56 13.53
CA LYS A 52 -4.39 12.55 13.31
C LYS A 52 -5.67 13.24 12.85
N ILE A 53 -6.21 12.85 11.71
CA ILE A 53 -7.60 13.15 11.35
C ILE A 53 -8.42 11.98 11.88
N ASN A 54 -9.24 12.22 12.91
CA ASN A 54 -10.20 11.22 13.37
C ASN A 54 -11.33 11.17 12.33
N THR A 55 -11.50 10.04 11.66
CA THR A 55 -12.74 9.79 10.90
C THR A 55 -13.89 9.51 11.88
N PRO A 56 -15.16 9.66 11.46
CA PRO A 56 -16.32 9.33 12.30
C PRO A 56 -16.29 7.89 12.82
N GLU A 57 -15.61 6.97 12.12
CA GLU A 57 -15.45 5.57 12.51
C GLU A 57 -14.32 5.31 13.54
N GLY A 58 -13.51 6.32 13.89
CA GLY A 58 -12.49 6.21 14.93
C GLY A 58 -11.11 5.77 14.45
N ASP A 59 -10.91 5.60 13.15
CA ASP A 59 -9.61 5.21 12.58
C ASP A 59 -8.66 6.40 12.43
N THR A 60 -7.41 6.19 12.82
CA THR A 60 -6.34 7.18 12.74
C THR A 60 -5.64 7.06 11.38
N LEU A 61 -5.88 8.00 10.46
CA LEU A 61 -5.16 8.04 9.20
C LEU A 61 -3.83 8.81 9.36
N MET A 62 -2.70 8.13 9.17
CA MET A 62 -1.36 8.72 9.11
C MET A 62 -0.85 8.68 7.67
N PRO A 63 -0.30 9.78 7.11
CA PRO A 63 0.40 9.71 5.83
C PRO A 63 1.59 8.77 5.95
N ARG A 64 1.63 7.71 5.15
CA ARG A 64 2.68 6.68 5.20
C ARG A 64 3.46 6.59 3.89
N PRO A 65 4.77 6.28 3.92
CA PRO A 65 5.55 6.10 2.70
C PRO A 65 5.11 4.83 1.96
N VAL A 66 4.67 4.98 0.72
CA VAL A 66 4.03 3.87 -0.03
C VAL A 66 4.97 3.12 -0.98
N HIS A 67 6.25 3.48 -1.05
CA HIS A 67 7.22 2.91 -2.01
C HIS A 67 7.35 1.38 -1.96
N HIS A 68 7.16 0.77 -0.78
CA HIS A 68 7.27 -0.67 -0.60
C HIS A 68 6.02 -1.43 -1.10
N LEU A 69 4.89 -0.73 -1.30
CA LEU A 69 3.62 -1.37 -1.69
C LEU A 69 3.72 -2.05 -3.05
N GLN A 70 4.47 -1.48 -4.00
CA GLN A 70 4.67 -2.09 -5.32
C GLN A 70 5.28 -3.49 -5.20
N GLN A 71 6.36 -3.61 -4.42
CA GLN A 71 7.03 -4.89 -4.17
C GLN A 71 6.14 -5.84 -3.37
N THR A 72 5.36 -5.30 -2.44
CA THR A 72 4.41 -6.08 -1.62
C THR A 72 3.30 -6.67 -2.48
N ALA A 73 2.74 -5.89 -3.41
CA ALA A 73 1.72 -6.35 -4.35
C ALA A 73 2.25 -7.43 -5.30
N GLN A 74 3.43 -7.20 -5.90
CA GLN A 74 4.07 -8.20 -6.77
C GLN A 74 4.36 -9.50 -6.01
N ARG A 75 4.86 -9.40 -4.77
CA ARG A 75 5.06 -10.57 -3.90
C ARG A 75 3.77 -11.33 -3.67
N PHE A 76 2.66 -10.63 -3.39
CA PHE A 76 1.37 -11.29 -3.22
C PHE A 76 0.97 -12.10 -4.46
N PHE A 77 1.04 -11.50 -5.65
CA PHE A 77 0.72 -12.22 -6.90
C PHE A 77 1.66 -13.39 -7.17
N THR A 78 2.95 -13.27 -6.86
CA THR A 78 3.89 -14.40 -6.95
C THR A 78 3.47 -15.53 -6.01
N LEU A 79 3.17 -15.24 -4.75
CA LEU A 79 2.72 -16.25 -3.78
C LEU A 79 1.43 -16.95 -4.22
N VAL A 80 0.46 -16.20 -4.77
CA VAL A 80 -0.76 -16.79 -5.35
C VAL A 80 -0.40 -17.70 -6.53
N SER A 81 0.47 -17.25 -7.43
CA SER A 81 0.89 -18.04 -8.60
C SER A 81 1.64 -19.32 -8.25
N GLU A 82 2.37 -19.32 -7.12
CA GLU A 82 3.13 -20.47 -6.60
C GLU A 82 2.31 -21.36 -5.65
N GLY A 83 1.04 -21.02 -5.38
CA GLY A 83 0.18 -21.76 -4.46
C GLY A 83 0.60 -21.65 -2.98
N GLN A 84 1.32 -20.60 -2.60
CA GLN A 84 1.82 -20.37 -1.24
C GLN A 84 0.75 -19.74 -0.35
N GLU A 85 -0.29 -20.51 -0.03
CA GLU A 85 -1.48 -20.08 0.71
C GLU A 85 -1.16 -19.35 2.01
N ASP A 86 -0.45 -19.99 2.94
CA ASP A 86 -0.18 -19.43 4.28
C ASP A 86 0.50 -18.05 4.21
N LEU A 87 1.44 -17.90 3.28
CA LEU A 87 2.20 -16.67 3.10
C LEU A 87 1.34 -15.58 2.44
N ALA A 88 0.51 -15.93 1.45
CA ALA A 88 -0.39 -14.99 0.81
C ALA A 88 -1.46 -14.50 1.79
N MET A 89 -2.10 -15.42 2.53
CA MET A 89 -3.14 -15.11 3.51
C MET A 89 -2.63 -14.28 4.70
N ALA A 90 -1.36 -14.42 5.07
CA ALA A 90 -0.74 -13.59 6.10
C ALA A 90 -0.65 -12.11 5.72
N MET A 91 -0.68 -11.77 4.42
CA MET A 91 -0.62 -10.39 3.91
C MET A 91 -1.97 -9.68 3.93
N LEU A 92 -3.07 -10.42 4.09
CA LEU A 92 -4.43 -9.86 4.13
C LEU A 92 -4.77 -9.30 5.51
N ASN A 93 -5.57 -8.23 5.52
CA ASN A 93 -6.19 -7.75 6.74
C ASN A 93 -7.11 -8.84 7.31
N PRO A 94 -6.99 -9.21 8.60
CA PRO A 94 -7.83 -10.24 9.20
C PRO A 94 -9.34 -10.05 8.99
N ASN A 95 -9.81 -8.80 8.92
CA ASN A 95 -11.22 -8.46 8.76
C ASN A 95 -11.80 -8.83 7.39
N VAL A 96 -10.96 -8.99 6.36
CA VAL A 96 -11.42 -9.34 5.01
C VAL A 96 -11.22 -10.82 4.67
N ARG A 97 -10.50 -11.60 5.49
CA ARG A 97 -10.10 -12.98 5.15
C ARG A 97 -11.26 -13.96 5.06
N GLU A 98 -12.40 -13.66 5.67
CA GLU A 98 -13.60 -14.48 5.55
C GLU A 98 -14.16 -14.43 4.12
N GLU A 99 -14.25 -13.22 3.56
CA GLU A 99 -14.76 -12.96 2.20
C GLU A 99 -13.68 -13.17 1.13
N LEU A 100 -12.45 -12.68 1.37
CA LEU A 100 -11.25 -12.89 0.56
C LEU A 100 -10.43 -14.06 1.12
N ASN A 101 -11.03 -15.24 1.18
CA ASN A 101 -10.32 -16.46 1.56
C ASN A 101 -9.52 -17.05 0.38
N TRP A 102 -8.66 -18.04 0.68
CA TRP A 102 -7.79 -18.64 -0.31
C TRP A 102 -8.53 -19.32 -1.47
N ASP A 103 -9.65 -19.99 -1.19
CA ASP A 103 -10.43 -20.65 -2.23
C ASP A 103 -10.94 -19.64 -3.27
N VAL A 104 -11.43 -18.47 -2.81
CA VAL A 104 -11.87 -17.39 -3.70
C VAL A 104 -10.71 -16.83 -4.52
N ILE A 105 -9.58 -16.52 -3.88
CA ILE A 105 -8.40 -15.92 -4.54
C ILE A 105 -7.83 -16.89 -5.58
N SER A 106 -7.61 -18.15 -5.18
CA SER A 106 -7.03 -19.17 -6.05
C SER A 106 -7.96 -19.51 -7.21
N GLN A 107 -9.29 -19.57 -6.99
CA GLN A 107 -10.25 -19.81 -8.06
C GLN A 107 -10.25 -18.72 -9.13
N VAL A 108 -10.17 -17.43 -8.74
CA VAL A 108 -10.08 -16.32 -9.70
C VAL A 108 -8.73 -16.37 -10.44
N TRP A 109 -7.64 -16.68 -9.75
CA TRP A 109 -6.34 -16.86 -10.39
C TRP A 109 -6.32 -18.02 -11.40
N GLN A 110 -7.00 -19.13 -11.11
CA GLN A 110 -7.14 -20.24 -12.07
C GLN A 110 -7.81 -19.77 -13.36
N THR A 111 -8.83 -18.91 -13.30
CA THR A 111 -9.43 -18.32 -14.50
C THR A 111 -8.40 -17.53 -15.31
N CYS A 112 -7.58 -16.69 -14.65
CA CYS A 112 -6.50 -15.96 -15.33
C CYS A 112 -5.44 -16.89 -15.94
N LEU A 113 -5.13 -18.01 -15.28
CA LEU A 113 -4.19 -19.02 -15.76
C LEU A 113 -4.73 -19.76 -17.00
N GLU A 114 -6.03 -20.10 -17.00
CA GLU A 114 -6.70 -20.74 -18.14
C GLU A 114 -6.77 -19.81 -19.37
N GLU A 115 -6.95 -18.51 -19.14
CA GLU A 115 -7.08 -17.52 -20.23
C GLU A 115 -5.73 -17.09 -20.81
N ALA A 116 -4.72 -16.83 -19.97
CA ALA A 116 -3.50 -16.15 -20.38
C ALA A 116 -2.21 -16.92 -20.05
N GLY A 117 -2.29 -18.09 -19.40
CA GLY A 117 -1.14 -18.93 -19.09
C GLY A 117 -0.35 -18.48 -17.85
N MET A 118 0.84 -19.05 -17.67
CA MET A 118 1.65 -18.82 -16.46
C MET A 118 2.13 -17.37 -16.35
N LEU A 119 2.27 -16.88 -15.11
CA LEU A 119 2.90 -15.59 -14.83
C LEU A 119 4.40 -15.65 -15.17
N GLU A 120 4.86 -14.71 -15.99
CA GLU A 120 6.27 -14.61 -16.38
C GLU A 120 6.99 -13.44 -15.70
N ARG A 121 6.33 -12.27 -15.62
CA ARG A 121 6.91 -11.03 -15.07
C ARG A 121 5.83 -10.02 -14.71
N PHE A 122 6.25 -8.92 -14.10
CA PHE A 122 5.42 -7.74 -13.86
C PHE A 122 5.90 -6.55 -14.69
N SER A 123 4.97 -5.73 -15.17
CA SER A 123 5.22 -4.47 -15.85
C SER A 123 4.27 -3.36 -15.35
N ASP A 124 4.50 -2.13 -15.79
CA ASP A 124 3.63 -0.96 -15.56
C ASP A 124 3.06 -0.82 -14.14
N THR A 125 3.93 -1.05 -13.15
CA THR A 125 3.51 -1.04 -11.74
C THR A 125 3.53 0.38 -11.19
N PHE A 126 2.39 0.84 -10.67
CA PHE A 126 2.24 2.17 -10.09
C PHE A 126 1.27 2.17 -8.91
N ILE A 127 1.30 3.27 -8.14
CA ILE A 127 0.42 3.46 -6.99
C ILE A 127 -0.60 4.54 -7.35
N THR A 128 -1.85 4.28 -7.00
CA THR A 128 -2.99 5.16 -7.24
C THR A 128 -3.94 5.23 -6.04
N HIS A 129 -4.86 6.17 -6.06
CA HIS A 129 -5.93 6.28 -5.06
C HIS A 129 -7.00 5.22 -5.37
N PRO A 130 -7.92 4.90 -4.44
CA PRO A 130 -8.97 3.89 -4.68
C PRO A 130 -9.75 4.09 -5.98
N GLN A 131 -10.07 5.35 -6.29
CA GLN A 131 -10.80 5.77 -7.50
C GLN A 131 -9.88 6.21 -8.66
N GLY A 132 -8.57 6.05 -8.52
CA GLY A 132 -7.60 6.51 -9.49
C GLY A 132 -7.23 5.45 -10.53
N THR A 133 -7.02 5.92 -11.75
CA THR A 133 -6.41 5.16 -12.86
C THR A 133 -5.02 5.68 -13.22
N THR A 134 -4.60 6.79 -12.59
CA THR A 134 -3.33 7.46 -12.86
C THR A 134 -2.39 7.32 -11.67
N ALA A 135 -1.10 7.13 -11.95
CA ALA A 135 -0.04 7.11 -10.95
C ALA A 135 -0.01 8.42 -10.16
N ILE A 136 0.03 8.34 -8.84
CA ILE A 136 0.21 9.51 -8.00
C ILE A 136 1.73 9.81 -7.91
N ALA A 137 2.57 8.78 -7.71
CA ALA A 137 4.03 8.89 -7.74
C ALA A 137 4.59 8.47 -9.11
N GLN A 138 4.99 9.44 -9.92
CA GLN A 138 6.02 9.21 -10.92
C GLN A 138 7.31 9.96 -10.55
N ALA A 139 8.41 9.20 -10.54
CA ALA A 139 9.81 9.62 -10.49
C ALA A 139 10.18 10.77 -9.52
N GLY A 140 10.61 10.42 -8.30
CA GLY A 140 11.63 11.20 -7.58
C GLY A 140 11.32 11.70 -6.16
N GLU A 141 10.11 11.56 -5.64
CA GLU A 141 9.79 12.04 -4.28
C GLU A 141 9.07 10.99 -3.40
N PRO A 142 9.22 11.05 -2.06
CA PRO A 142 8.49 10.20 -1.13
C PRO A 142 7.01 10.59 -1.13
N GLU A 143 6.22 9.88 -1.91
CA GLU A 143 4.78 10.01 -1.89
C GLU A 143 4.22 9.40 -0.61
N GLN A 144 3.48 10.20 0.14
CA GLN A 144 2.76 9.79 1.33
C GLN A 144 1.28 9.78 1.00
N ILE A 145 0.64 8.63 1.14
CA ILE A 145 -0.81 8.48 0.95
C ILE A 145 -1.49 8.45 2.32
N LEU A 146 -2.62 9.14 2.42
CA LEU A 146 -3.51 9.10 3.57
C LEU A 146 -4.61 8.07 3.30
N GLY A 147 -4.69 7.03 4.15
CA GLY A 147 -5.69 5.98 4.01
C GLY A 147 -5.35 4.96 2.93
N THR A 148 -6.36 4.50 2.20
CA THR A 148 -6.21 3.40 1.25
C THR A 148 -5.32 3.78 0.07
N ALA A 149 -4.32 2.93 -0.19
CA ALA A 149 -3.49 3.00 -1.39
C ALA A 149 -3.81 1.81 -2.29
N VAL A 150 -3.88 2.03 -3.60
CA VAL A 150 -4.07 0.96 -4.57
C VAL A 150 -2.81 0.80 -5.39
N VAL A 151 -2.26 -0.41 -5.43
CA VAL A 151 -1.23 -0.75 -6.41
C VAL A 151 -1.90 -1.33 -7.63
N VAL A 152 -1.54 -0.82 -8.80
CA VAL A 152 -1.91 -1.38 -10.10
C VAL A 152 -0.64 -1.95 -10.72
N THR A 153 -0.72 -3.16 -11.26
CA THR A 153 0.40 -3.84 -11.92
C THR A 153 -0.11 -4.67 -13.08
N THR A 154 0.67 -4.74 -14.16
CA THR A 154 0.40 -5.65 -15.26
C THR A 154 1.10 -6.97 -14.98
N LEU A 155 0.31 -8.04 -14.89
CA LEU A 155 0.77 -9.43 -14.81
C LEU A 155 0.95 -9.93 -16.24
N GLU A 156 2.20 -10.11 -16.63
CA GLU A 156 2.53 -10.55 -17.98
C GLU A 156 2.59 -12.08 -17.99
N GLN A 157 1.79 -12.68 -18.85
CA GLN A 157 1.59 -14.12 -18.91
C GLN A 157 1.90 -14.66 -20.33
N GLU A 158 2.05 -15.97 -20.46
CA GLU A 158 2.50 -16.64 -21.70
C GLU A 158 1.69 -16.25 -22.95
N ALA A 159 0.38 -16.08 -22.82
CA ALA A 159 -0.56 -15.86 -23.92
C ALA A 159 -1.32 -14.51 -23.82
N GLY A 160 -0.96 -13.65 -22.86
CA GLY A 160 -1.63 -12.39 -22.65
C GLY A 160 -1.16 -11.65 -21.41
N SER A 161 -1.96 -10.71 -20.94
CA SER A 161 -1.70 -10.02 -19.67
C SER A 161 -2.99 -9.79 -18.91
N THR A 162 -2.85 -9.70 -17.59
CA THR A 162 -3.93 -9.36 -16.66
C THR A 162 -3.53 -8.13 -15.88
N THR A 163 -4.44 -7.17 -15.73
CA THR A 163 -4.21 -6.05 -14.81
C THR A 163 -4.60 -6.47 -13.40
N GLY A 164 -3.61 -6.57 -12.52
CA GLY A 164 -3.80 -6.81 -11.10
C GLY A 164 -3.94 -5.50 -10.34
N ARG A 165 -4.93 -5.41 -9.45
CA ARG A 165 -5.05 -4.30 -8.50
C ARG A 165 -5.15 -4.82 -7.08
N ILE A 166 -4.42 -4.18 -6.16
CA ILE A 166 -4.44 -4.50 -4.74
C ILE A 166 -4.66 -3.23 -3.93
N ALA A 167 -5.70 -3.23 -3.09
CA ALA A 167 -5.95 -2.18 -2.12
C ALA A 167 -5.27 -2.52 -0.79
N PHE A 168 -4.59 -1.51 -0.22
CA PHE A 168 -3.90 -1.57 1.06
C PHE A 168 -4.50 -0.57 2.03
N ASP A 169 -4.72 -0.96 3.27
CA ASP A 169 -5.16 -0.07 4.34
C ASP A 169 -4.01 0.80 4.93
N GLY A 170 -4.25 1.42 6.07
CA GLY A 170 -3.26 2.23 6.78
C GLY A 170 -2.09 1.44 7.39
N ASP A 171 -2.23 0.11 7.53
CA ASP A 171 -1.25 -0.80 8.13
C ASP A 171 -0.52 -1.66 7.07
N ASP A 172 -0.63 -1.29 5.79
CA ASP A 172 -0.04 -2.01 4.65
C ASP A 172 -0.62 -3.43 4.45
N LEU A 173 -1.77 -3.73 5.04
CA LEU A 173 -2.46 -5.00 4.85
C LEU A 173 -3.42 -4.94 3.66
N ILE A 174 -3.53 -6.06 2.94
CA ILE A 174 -4.38 -6.17 1.77
C ILE A 174 -5.85 -6.22 2.20
N THR A 175 -6.66 -5.32 1.66
CA THR A 175 -8.10 -5.23 1.90
C THR A 175 -8.94 -5.52 0.65
N GLY A 176 -8.33 -5.56 -0.53
CA GLY A 176 -9.02 -5.85 -1.78
C GLY A 176 -8.07 -6.31 -2.87
N ILE A 177 -8.53 -7.22 -3.72
CA ILE A 177 -7.79 -7.79 -4.85
C ILE A 177 -8.72 -7.81 -6.06
N LEU A 178 -8.25 -7.34 -7.21
CA LEU A 178 -8.94 -7.47 -8.50
C LEU A 178 -7.99 -7.98 -9.56
N TYR A 179 -8.52 -8.83 -10.44
CA TYR A 179 -7.92 -9.26 -11.70
C TYR A 179 -8.82 -8.74 -12.82
N LEU A 180 -8.23 -7.99 -13.74
CA LEU A 180 -8.96 -7.29 -14.79
C LEU A 180 -8.36 -7.62 -16.15
N ASN A 181 -9.22 -7.78 -17.14
CA ASN A 181 -8.77 -7.82 -18.52
C ASN A 181 -8.19 -6.43 -18.91
N PRO A 182 -6.97 -6.34 -19.45
CA PRO A 182 -6.34 -5.07 -19.82
C PRO A 182 -7.10 -4.31 -20.92
N GLU A 183 -7.91 -4.98 -21.72
CA GLU A 183 -8.76 -4.39 -22.75
C GLU A 183 -10.13 -3.94 -22.22
N ALA A 184 -10.48 -4.29 -20.98
CA ALA A 184 -11.71 -3.81 -20.35
C ALA A 184 -11.59 -2.31 -20.02
N PRO A 185 -12.65 -1.51 -20.25
CA PRO A 185 -12.65 -0.10 -19.89
C PRO A 185 -12.34 0.10 -18.40
N LEU A 186 -11.30 0.87 -18.09
CA LEU A 186 -10.81 1.13 -16.73
C LEU A 186 -11.71 2.06 -15.89
N ASP A 187 -12.93 2.38 -16.33
CA ASP A 187 -13.69 3.53 -15.83
C ASP A 187 -15.11 3.18 -15.32
N PRO A 188 -15.45 3.52 -14.07
CA PRO A 188 -14.61 3.44 -12.87
C PRO A 188 -14.76 2.05 -12.23
N LEU A 189 -13.64 1.34 -12.06
CA LEU A 189 -13.61 0.08 -11.34
C LEU A 189 -13.44 0.34 -9.84
N PRO A 190 -14.31 -0.21 -8.98
CA PRO A 190 -14.32 0.12 -7.55
C PRO A 190 -13.13 -0.52 -6.82
N PHE A 191 -12.52 0.25 -5.93
CA PHE A 191 -12.17 -0.19 -4.58
C PHE A 191 -12.84 0.75 -3.59
#